data_AF-A0A661NX42-F1
#
_entry.id   AF-A0A661NX42-F1
#
_cell.length_a   1.000
_cell.length_b   1.000
_cell.length_c   1.000
_cell.angle_alpha   90.00
_cell.angle_beta   90.00
_cell.angle_gamma   90.00
#
_symmetry.space_group_name_H-M   'P 1'
#
loop_
_entity.id
_entity.type
_entity.pdbx_description
1 polymer ?
#
loop_
_entity_poly.entity_id
_entity_poly.type
_entity_poly.pdbx_seq_one_letter_code
_entity_poly.pdbx_strand_id
1 'polypeptide(L)'
;MIRFTSTLYREAFGQLVERWMYNRPEDGDAELLSRLVHFNNVFMARYLQAFSIRLLSAWHGRRPGTRPSETKGELKDFIVRHPPLDSSRVRQLIAAYQGQPGRYYRQTPFHGTIYYLPPLEQAHYLGSSRIKRVRRLAEKSARRITDRVFEVICQHADALAEERARQLGIERRQLQSTPEQMLKEFHRAEERIMELFRRGHPFSLGEHIEINDVAGIKIILPDERRQELVDWLQDQADCRIIEQEEHRGDYNATNLIVAHRPDKATLLDRPLEETTTRLLAARGIDDGSANKAFKRFVNEGEDEVYVEIIVSNYQEMLESEIGRCIHEDRILEQRRQQRYRGPLAKNIEYLMVYMFNFAVSPRQRLDDLPIKLWNRYLPDTIDELIRALFDLPPLSLP
;
A
#
# COMPACT_ATOMS: atom_id res chain seq x y z
N MET A 1 -5.15 -13.80 -6.73
CA MET A 1 -5.38 -12.36 -7.05
C MET A 1 -5.01 -11.48 -5.84
N ILE A 2 -4.84 -10.16 -6.01
CA ILE A 2 -4.41 -9.24 -4.95
C ILE A 2 -5.47 -9.03 -3.85
N ARG A 3 -5.03 -8.92 -2.58
CA ARG A 3 -5.85 -8.61 -1.41
C ARG A 3 -5.20 -7.52 -0.55
N PHE A 4 -5.96 -6.48 -0.22
CA PHE A 4 -5.57 -5.52 0.82
C PHE A 4 -6.17 -5.97 2.15
N THR A 5 -5.35 -6.54 3.03
CA THR A 5 -5.89 -7.20 4.24
C THR A 5 -6.35 -6.22 5.31
N SER A 6 -5.90 -4.97 5.26
CA SER A 6 -6.39 -3.88 6.13
C SER A 6 -7.78 -3.34 5.74
N THR A 7 -8.38 -3.80 4.64
CA THR A 7 -9.67 -3.32 4.12
C THR A 7 -10.77 -4.37 4.22
N LEU A 8 -12.01 -3.90 4.11
CA LEU A 8 -13.19 -4.72 3.82
C LEU A 8 -13.31 -4.99 2.32
N TYR A 9 -14.07 -6.02 1.97
CA TYR A 9 -14.35 -6.57 0.65
C TYR A 9 -13.08 -6.89 -0.14
N ARG A 10 -12.18 -7.65 0.48
CA ARG A 10 -10.85 -7.94 -0.07
C ARG A 10 -10.92 -8.68 -1.40
N GLU A 11 -11.86 -9.63 -1.50
CA GLU A 11 -12.10 -10.36 -2.74
C GLU A 11 -12.63 -9.45 -3.83
N ALA A 12 -13.54 -8.55 -3.51
CA ALA A 12 -14.20 -7.71 -4.50
C ALA A 12 -13.19 -6.80 -5.23
N PHE A 13 -12.22 -6.22 -4.49
CA PHE A 13 -11.15 -5.44 -5.12
C PHE A 13 -10.28 -6.30 -6.03
N GLY A 14 -9.88 -7.49 -5.56
CA GLY A 14 -9.09 -8.43 -6.36
C GLY A 14 -9.81 -8.82 -7.65
N GLN A 15 -11.08 -9.20 -7.57
CA GLN A 15 -11.92 -9.56 -8.72
C GLN A 15 -12.06 -8.39 -9.71
N LEU A 16 -12.24 -7.17 -9.20
CA LEU A 16 -12.33 -5.97 -10.04
C LEU A 16 -11.03 -5.73 -10.82
N VAL A 17 -9.88 -5.81 -10.16
CA VAL A 17 -8.57 -5.72 -10.84
C VAL A 17 -8.44 -6.81 -11.90
N GLU A 18 -8.86 -8.04 -11.60
CA GLU A 18 -8.75 -9.17 -12.51
C GLU A 18 -9.59 -8.96 -13.76
N ARG A 19 -10.86 -8.58 -13.60
CA ARG A 19 -11.76 -8.22 -14.70
C ARG A 19 -11.14 -7.15 -15.61
N TRP A 20 -10.57 -6.11 -15.03
CA TRP A 20 -9.98 -5.01 -15.79
C TRP A 20 -8.69 -5.44 -16.51
N MET A 21 -7.86 -6.31 -15.90
CA MET A 21 -6.69 -6.90 -16.56
C MET A 21 -7.08 -7.70 -17.82
N TYR A 22 -8.26 -8.33 -17.84
CA TYR A 22 -8.81 -9.04 -18.99
C TYR A 22 -9.69 -8.16 -19.91
N ASN A 23 -9.74 -6.84 -19.68
CA ASN A 23 -10.59 -5.89 -20.41
C ASN A 23 -12.08 -6.31 -20.42
N ARG A 24 -12.59 -6.72 -19.26
CA ARG A 24 -14.00 -7.10 -19.04
C ARG A 24 -14.64 -6.23 -17.95
N PRO A 25 -14.67 -4.90 -18.09
CA PRO A 25 -15.39 -4.07 -17.13
C PRO A 25 -16.88 -4.42 -17.14
N GLU A 26 -17.48 -4.46 -15.96
CA GLU A 26 -18.93 -4.70 -15.78
C GLU A 26 -19.67 -3.40 -15.44
N ASP A 27 -20.97 -3.38 -15.73
CA ASP A 27 -21.86 -2.30 -15.27
C ASP A 27 -21.81 -2.22 -13.75
N GLY A 28 -21.42 -1.04 -13.24
CA GLY A 28 -21.26 -0.79 -11.80
C GLY A 28 -19.83 -0.89 -11.27
N ASP A 29 -18.85 -1.32 -12.06
CA ASP A 29 -17.44 -1.36 -11.63
C ASP A 29 -16.93 0.01 -11.18
N ALA A 30 -17.34 1.07 -11.88
CA ALA A 30 -16.97 2.45 -11.54
C ALA A 30 -17.47 2.88 -10.16
N GLU A 31 -18.69 2.46 -9.81
CA GLU A 31 -19.29 2.74 -8.50
C GLU A 31 -18.67 1.86 -7.42
N LEU A 32 -18.52 0.55 -7.70
CA LEU A 32 -17.91 -0.40 -6.78
C LEU A 32 -16.48 0.01 -6.41
N LEU A 33 -15.65 0.36 -7.39
CA LEU A 33 -14.28 0.82 -7.17
C LEU A 33 -14.25 2.08 -6.29
N SER A 34 -15.14 3.03 -6.54
CA SER A 34 -15.26 4.25 -5.74
C SER A 34 -15.61 3.94 -4.28
N ARG A 35 -16.63 3.09 -4.06
CA ARG A 35 -17.03 2.65 -2.71
C ARG A 35 -15.90 1.91 -2.00
N LEU A 36 -15.26 0.96 -2.69
CA LEU A 36 -14.13 0.19 -2.15
C LEU A 36 -12.97 1.08 -1.72
N VAL A 37 -12.68 2.17 -2.44
CA VAL A 37 -11.58 3.08 -2.07
C VAL A 37 -12.01 4.03 -0.95
N HIS A 38 -13.13 4.74 -1.09
CA HIS A 38 -13.51 5.80 -0.16
C HIS A 38 -14.02 5.26 1.16
N PHE A 39 -14.93 4.28 1.14
CA PHE A 39 -15.48 3.73 2.37
C PHE A 39 -14.41 2.99 3.19
N ASN A 40 -13.52 2.23 2.53
CA ASN A 40 -12.40 1.65 3.26
C ASN A 40 -11.44 2.70 3.81
N ASN A 41 -11.17 3.80 3.09
CA ASN A 41 -10.30 4.85 3.64
C ASN A 41 -10.89 5.46 4.91
N VAL A 42 -12.19 5.76 4.92
CA VAL A 42 -12.88 6.26 6.12
C VAL A 42 -12.89 5.22 7.24
N PHE A 43 -13.26 3.98 6.94
CA PHE A 43 -13.28 2.90 7.93
C PHE A 43 -11.89 2.67 8.55
N MET A 44 -10.84 2.62 7.72
CA MET A 44 -9.45 2.52 8.16
C MET A 44 -9.03 3.68 9.05
N ALA A 45 -9.36 4.92 8.68
CA ALA A 45 -9.00 6.08 9.49
C ALA A 45 -9.60 5.99 10.89
N ARG A 46 -10.86 5.55 10.99
CA ARG A 46 -11.57 5.42 12.27
C ARG A 46 -11.04 4.28 13.12
N TYR A 47 -10.92 3.06 12.57
CA TYR A 47 -10.46 1.94 13.39
C TYR A 47 -9.00 2.13 13.79
N LEU A 48 -8.15 2.67 12.90
CA LEU A 48 -6.73 2.84 13.17
C LEU A 48 -6.52 3.86 14.29
N GLN A 49 -7.28 4.96 14.29
CA GLN A 49 -7.26 5.93 15.37
C GLN A 49 -7.75 5.32 16.69
N ALA A 50 -8.90 4.63 16.68
CA ALA A 50 -9.47 4.01 17.88
C ALA A 50 -8.52 2.96 18.48
N PHE A 51 -7.99 2.07 17.63
CA PHE A 51 -7.05 1.03 18.03
C PHE A 51 -5.74 1.61 18.56
N SER A 52 -5.16 2.60 17.88
CA SER A 52 -3.93 3.27 18.33
C SER A 52 -4.11 3.97 19.67
N ILE A 53 -5.22 4.69 19.87
CA ILE A 53 -5.52 5.35 21.15
C ILE A 53 -5.66 4.31 22.26
N ARG A 54 -6.41 3.23 22.03
CA ARG A 54 -6.59 2.17 23.03
C ARG A 54 -5.26 1.54 23.42
N LEU A 55 -4.48 1.14 22.41
CA LEU A 55 -3.18 0.50 22.57
C LEU A 55 -2.21 1.38 23.38
N LEU A 56 -2.03 2.64 22.95
CA LEU A 56 -1.12 3.57 23.62
C LEU A 56 -1.63 3.98 25.01
N SER A 57 -2.95 4.08 25.20
CA SER A 57 -3.53 4.41 26.51
C SER A 57 -3.28 3.30 27.52
N ALA A 58 -3.44 2.04 27.12
CA ALA A 58 -3.14 0.88 27.96
C ALA A 58 -1.67 0.90 28.41
N TRP A 59 -0.77 1.29 27.51
CA TRP A 59 0.67 1.27 27.76
C TRP A 59 1.21 2.43 28.57
N HIS A 60 0.63 3.62 28.41
CA HIS A 60 1.09 4.81 29.09
C HIS A 60 0.23 5.21 30.29
N GLY A 61 -0.83 4.46 30.59
CA GLY A 61 -1.75 4.70 31.71
C GLY A 61 -2.60 5.97 31.57
N ARG A 62 -2.56 6.61 30.40
CA ARG A 62 -3.30 7.85 30.10
C ARG A 62 -3.55 7.97 28.61
N ARG A 63 -4.63 8.69 28.26
CA ARG A 63 -4.99 8.92 26.86
C ARG A 63 -3.92 9.77 26.15
N PRO A 64 -3.37 9.32 24.99
CA PRO A 64 -2.43 10.12 24.23
C PRO A 64 -3.11 11.33 23.59
N GLY A 65 -2.37 12.42 23.44
CA GLY A 65 -2.71 13.49 22.52
C GLY A 65 -2.50 13.04 21.08
N THR A 66 -3.27 13.61 20.16
CA THR A 66 -3.20 13.31 18.73
C THR A 66 -2.97 14.58 17.91
N ARG A 67 -2.18 14.48 16.85
CA ARG A 67 -1.97 15.57 15.89
C ARG A 67 -1.93 15.01 14.47
N PRO A 68 -2.69 15.57 13.51
CA PRO A 68 -2.56 15.17 12.11
C PRO A 68 -1.20 15.59 11.56
N SER A 69 -0.69 14.81 10.61
CA SER A 69 0.52 15.15 9.87
C SER A 69 0.38 14.80 8.39
N GLU A 70 0.61 15.77 7.53
CA GLU A 70 0.48 15.66 6.08
C GLU A 70 1.80 15.28 5.42
N THR A 71 2.93 15.70 6.00
CA THR A 71 4.26 15.50 5.42
C THR A 71 5.21 14.77 6.36
N LYS A 72 6.21 14.09 5.80
CA LYS A 72 7.32 13.52 6.58
C LYS A 72 8.10 14.60 7.32
N GLY A 73 8.17 15.82 6.80
CA GLY A 73 8.81 16.95 7.47
C GLY A 73 8.15 17.31 8.79
N GLU A 74 6.82 17.37 8.84
CA GLU A 74 6.08 17.62 10.08
C GLU A 74 6.31 16.53 11.13
N LEU A 75 6.29 15.27 10.71
CA LEU A 75 6.61 14.13 11.59
C LEU A 75 8.04 14.25 12.15
N LYS A 76 9.03 14.45 11.26
CA LYS A 76 10.45 14.56 11.66
C LYS A 76 10.67 15.77 12.56
N ASP A 77 10.05 16.90 12.27
CA ASP A 77 10.10 18.10 13.12
C ASP A 77 9.51 17.85 14.50
N PHE A 78 8.42 17.09 14.60
CA PHE A 78 7.84 16.73 15.88
C PHE A 78 8.79 15.85 16.70
N ILE A 79 9.37 14.84 16.06
CA ILE A 79 10.30 13.88 16.68
C ILE A 79 11.52 14.61 17.27
N VAL A 80 12.16 15.52 16.51
CA VAL A 80 13.42 16.15 16.93
C VAL A 80 13.24 17.24 17.98
N ARG A 81 12.05 17.83 18.12
CA ARG A 81 11.78 18.91 19.09
C ARG A 81 11.70 18.41 20.53
N HIS A 82 11.29 17.16 20.72
CA HIS A 82 11.03 16.61 22.05
C HIS A 82 11.63 15.20 22.21
N PRO A 83 12.97 15.08 22.16
CA PRO A 83 13.61 13.78 22.30
C PRO A 83 13.38 13.22 23.72
N PRO A 84 12.84 11.99 23.86
CA PRO A 84 12.69 11.34 25.17
C PRO A 84 14.01 10.77 25.71
N LEU A 85 15.06 10.74 24.88
CA LEU A 85 16.38 10.23 25.21
C LEU A 85 17.45 11.22 24.74
N ASP A 86 18.42 11.53 25.60
CA ASP A 86 19.54 12.41 25.28
C ASP A 86 20.87 11.65 25.21
N SER A 87 21.13 10.98 24.08
CA SER A 87 22.40 10.31 23.80
C SER A 87 23.28 11.14 22.84
N SER A 88 24.60 10.91 22.85
CA SER A 88 25.52 11.57 21.91
C SER A 88 25.10 11.34 20.45
N ARG A 89 24.64 10.13 20.13
CA ARG A 89 24.14 9.77 18.81
C ARG A 89 22.83 10.48 18.47
N VAL A 90 21.89 10.56 19.40
CA VAL A 90 20.63 11.31 19.21
C VAL A 90 20.91 12.79 18.92
N ARG A 91 21.79 13.43 19.71
CA ARG A 91 22.19 14.82 19.48
C ARG A 91 22.83 15.01 18.10
N GLN A 92 23.68 14.09 17.68
CA GLN A 92 24.30 14.13 16.35
C GLN A 92 23.26 14.07 15.22
N LEU A 93 22.29 13.15 15.32
CA LEU A 93 21.23 13.00 14.32
C LEU A 93 20.33 14.23 14.24
N ILE A 94 19.94 14.78 15.40
CA ILE A 94 19.13 16.00 15.48
C ILE A 94 19.89 17.18 14.88
N ALA A 95 21.17 17.36 15.24
CA ALA A 95 22.00 18.43 14.71
C ALA A 95 22.17 18.31 13.18
N ALA A 96 22.39 17.11 12.66
CA ALA A 96 22.49 16.86 11.21
C ALA A 96 21.19 17.23 10.48
N TYR A 97 20.04 16.83 11.03
CA TYR A 97 18.73 17.20 10.49
C TYR A 97 18.49 18.70 10.51
N GLN A 98 18.78 19.38 11.62
CA GLN A 98 18.58 20.81 11.76
C GLN A 98 19.54 21.61 10.87
N GLY A 99 20.76 21.14 10.67
CA GLY A 99 21.75 21.78 9.80
C GLY A 99 21.41 21.71 8.31
N GLN A 100 20.79 20.61 7.85
CA GLN A 100 20.39 20.48 6.44
C GLN A 100 19.09 19.66 6.25
N PRO A 101 17.93 20.21 6.65
CA PRO A 101 16.66 19.49 6.68
C PRO A 101 16.24 18.94 5.30
N GLY A 102 16.64 19.61 4.21
CA GLY A 102 16.32 19.21 2.84
C GLY A 102 16.85 17.83 2.42
N ARG A 103 17.87 17.28 3.09
CA ARG A 103 18.42 15.94 2.77
C ARG A 103 17.53 14.78 3.24
N TYR A 104 16.50 15.05 4.04
CA TYR A 104 15.74 14.03 4.74
C TYR A 104 14.31 13.89 4.22
N TYR A 105 14.10 13.98 2.90
CA TYR A 105 12.83 13.70 2.22
C TYR A 105 11.59 14.38 2.81
N ARG A 106 11.75 15.59 3.37
CA ARG A 106 10.70 16.29 4.15
C ARG A 106 9.39 16.49 3.40
N GLN A 107 9.47 16.75 2.10
CA GLN A 107 8.30 17.00 1.25
C GLN A 107 7.53 15.73 0.88
N THR A 108 8.00 14.55 1.32
CA THR A 108 7.29 13.29 1.07
C THR A 108 5.95 13.31 1.81
N PRO A 109 4.82 13.12 1.12
CA PRO A 109 3.55 13.11 1.83
C PRO A 109 3.41 11.85 2.71
N PHE A 110 2.83 12.04 3.88
CA PHE A 110 2.70 11.04 4.94
C PHE A 110 1.23 10.73 5.26
N HIS A 111 0.37 11.76 5.35
CA HIS A 111 -1.04 11.69 5.77
C HIS A 111 -1.28 10.64 6.87
N GLY A 112 -0.95 11.01 8.10
CA GLY A 112 -1.08 10.15 9.27
C GLY A 112 -1.40 10.93 10.53
N THR A 113 -1.37 10.22 11.66
CA THR A 113 -1.59 10.78 13.00
C THR A 113 -0.35 10.54 13.84
N ILE A 114 0.11 11.60 14.50
CA ILE A 114 1.17 11.59 15.51
C ILE A 114 0.50 11.42 16.88
N TYR A 115 1.03 10.51 17.69
CA TYR A 115 0.61 10.30 19.06
C TYR A 115 1.68 10.77 20.04
N TYR A 116 1.26 11.47 21.09
CA TYR A 116 2.17 12.03 22.08
C TYR A 116 1.58 12.04 23.49
N LEU A 117 2.43 12.10 24.51
CA LEU A 117 2.01 12.36 25.88
C LEU A 117 1.83 13.87 26.10
N PRO A 118 0.64 14.36 26.52
CA PRO A 118 0.43 15.76 26.83
C PRO A 118 1.18 16.21 28.12
N PRO A 119 1.42 17.52 28.30
CA PRO A 119 1.03 18.64 27.44
C PRO A 119 1.92 18.79 26.18
N LEU A 120 1.45 19.55 25.18
CA LEU A 120 2.14 19.67 23.89
C LEU A 120 3.53 20.32 24.01
N GLU A 121 3.74 21.24 24.96
CA GLU A 121 5.05 21.89 25.14
C GLU A 121 6.14 20.92 25.64
N GLN A 122 5.72 19.80 26.26
CA GLN A 122 6.59 18.73 26.75
C GLN A 122 6.23 17.39 26.10
N ALA A 123 5.75 17.44 24.85
CA ALA A 123 5.18 16.29 24.19
C ALA A 123 6.19 15.17 23.99
N HIS A 124 6.01 14.03 24.66
CA HIS A 124 6.81 12.85 24.35
C HIS A 124 6.18 12.09 23.18
N TYR A 125 6.91 11.97 22.07
CA TYR A 125 6.48 11.20 20.91
C TYR A 125 6.34 9.72 21.26
N LEU A 126 5.15 9.17 21.07
CA LEU A 126 4.84 7.76 21.36
C LEU A 126 4.86 6.89 20.11
N GLY A 127 4.63 7.50 18.95
CA GLY A 127 4.41 6.78 17.71
C GLY A 127 3.56 7.53 16.72
N SER A 128 3.29 6.89 15.60
CA SER A 128 2.41 7.41 14.57
C SER A 128 1.65 6.31 13.86
N SER A 129 0.50 6.62 13.31
CA SER A 129 -0.25 5.72 12.43
C SER A 129 -0.47 6.37 11.08
N ARG A 130 -0.56 5.55 10.02
CA ARG A 130 -0.84 6.04 8.68
C ARG A 130 -1.64 5.03 7.86
N ILE A 131 -2.34 5.54 6.87
CA ILE A 131 -2.91 4.76 5.78
C ILE A 131 -2.02 4.98 4.55
N LYS A 132 -1.65 3.89 3.90
CA LYS A 132 -0.86 3.95 2.68
C LYS A 132 -1.66 4.65 1.58
N ARG A 133 -1.08 5.71 1.06
CA ARG A 133 -1.69 6.53 0.01
C ARG A 133 -2.02 5.71 -1.24
N VAL A 134 -3.13 6.06 -1.87
CA VAL A 134 -3.66 5.47 -3.11
C VAL A 134 -2.58 5.25 -4.18
N ARG A 135 -1.76 6.28 -4.49
CA ARG A 135 -0.65 6.15 -5.45
C ARG A 135 0.39 5.09 -5.04
N ARG A 136 0.69 4.99 -3.74
CA ARG A 136 1.65 4.01 -3.22
C ARG A 136 1.06 2.60 -3.21
N LEU A 137 -0.25 2.47 -2.99
CA LEU A 137 -0.97 1.21 -3.17
C LEU A 137 -0.95 0.75 -4.61
N ALA A 138 -1.22 1.63 -5.57
CA ALA A 138 -1.13 1.34 -7.00
C ALA A 138 0.25 0.78 -7.37
N GLU A 139 1.32 1.49 -7.00
CA GLU A 139 2.70 1.07 -7.28
C GLU A 139 3.05 -0.27 -6.62
N LYS A 140 2.69 -0.47 -5.34
CA LYS A 140 2.98 -1.73 -4.64
C LYS A 140 2.20 -2.90 -5.24
N SER A 141 0.94 -2.67 -5.60
CA SER A 141 0.06 -3.67 -6.21
C SER A 141 0.57 -4.09 -7.57
N ALA A 142 0.85 -3.12 -8.45
CA ALA A 142 1.40 -3.35 -9.78
C ALA A 142 2.69 -4.16 -9.74
N ARG A 143 3.60 -3.80 -8.82
CA ARG A 143 4.86 -4.54 -8.64
C ARG A 143 4.62 -5.99 -8.26
N ARG A 144 3.78 -6.26 -7.25
CA ARG A 144 3.52 -7.64 -6.82
C ARG A 144 2.85 -8.48 -7.91
N ILE A 145 1.91 -7.90 -8.65
CA ILE A 145 1.29 -8.56 -9.81
C ILE A 145 2.35 -8.82 -10.88
N THR A 146 3.21 -7.84 -11.16
CA THR A 146 4.31 -7.94 -12.13
C THR A 146 5.30 -9.03 -11.75
N ASP A 147 5.71 -9.12 -10.49
CA ASP A 147 6.61 -10.16 -9.99
C ASP A 147 6.01 -11.54 -10.24
N ARG A 148 4.70 -11.70 -10.00
CA ARG A 148 4.01 -12.98 -10.21
C ARG A 148 3.81 -13.33 -11.69
N VAL A 149 3.49 -12.34 -12.52
CA VAL A 149 3.43 -12.50 -13.97
C VAL A 149 4.81 -12.87 -14.52
N PHE A 150 5.88 -12.26 -14.02
CA PHE A 150 7.25 -12.59 -14.41
C PHE A 150 7.61 -14.04 -14.08
N GLU A 151 7.25 -14.52 -12.89
CA GLU A 151 7.44 -15.93 -12.53
C GLU A 151 6.72 -16.88 -13.50
N VAL A 152 5.48 -16.55 -13.90
CA VAL A 152 4.72 -17.33 -14.89
C VAL A 152 5.40 -17.30 -16.27
N ILE A 153 5.93 -16.14 -16.71
CA ILE A 153 6.67 -16.03 -17.97
C ILE A 153 7.93 -16.90 -17.92
N CYS A 154 8.69 -16.85 -16.82
CA CYS A 154 9.88 -17.70 -16.64
C CYS A 154 9.54 -19.18 -16.73
N GLN A 155 8.47 -19.63 -16.07
CA GLN A 155 8.01 -21.03 -16.15
C GLN A 155 7.67 -21.45 -17.59
N HIS A 156 7.04 -20.57 -18.37
CA HIS A 156 6.73 -20.85 -19.77
C HIS A 156 7.99 -20.85 -20.66
N ALA A 157 8.94 -19.95 -20.40
CA ALA A 157 10.22 -19.93 -21.11
C ALA A 157 11.04 -21.19 -20.82
N ASP A 158 11.06 -21.67 -19.56
CA ASP A 158 11.70 -22.91 -19.19
C ASP A 158 11.07 -24.13 -19.88
N ALA A 159 9.73 -24.16 -19.98
CA ALA A 159 9.03 -25.21 -20.73
C ALA A 159 9.36 -25.22 -22.23
N LEU A 160 9.57 -24.04 -22.85
CA LEU A 160 10.04 -23.94 -24.23
C LEU A 160 11.47 -24.47 -24.40
N ALA A 161 12.35 -24.16 -23.45
CA ALA A 161 13.70 -24.69 -23.43
C ALA A 161 13.72 -26.21 -23.23
N GLU A 162 12.84 -26.76 -22.39
CA GLU A 162 12.66 -28.21 -22.22
C GLU A 162 12.14 -28.89 -23.50
N GLU A 163 11.20 -28.27 -24.20
CA GLU A 163 10.74 -28.77 -25.50
C GLU A 163 11.88 -28.81 -26.52
N ARG A 164 12.70 -27.75 -26.58
CA ARG A 164 13.88 -27.72 -27.46
C ARG A 164 14.90 -28.79 -27.10
N ALA A 165 15.19 -29.01 -25.81
CA ALA A 165 16.07 -30.10 -25.37
C ALA A 165 15.55 -31.46 -25.84
N ARG A 166 14.25 -31.72 -25.67
CA ARG A 166 13.58 -32.95 -26.14
C ARG A 166 13.67 -33.12 -27.64
N GLN A 167 13.48 -32.06 -28.43
CA GLN A 167 13.63 -32.10 -29.89
C GLN A 167 15.06 -32.44 -30.33
N LEU A 168 16.07 -32.07 -29.54
CA LEU A 168 17.47 -32.40 -29.78
C LEU A 168 17.88 -33.77 -29.21
N GLY A 169 16.97 -34.49 -28.54
CA GLY A 169 17.25 -35.77 -27.90
C GLY A 169 18.22 -35.68 -26.72
N ILE A 170 18.35 -34.52 -26.09
CA ILE A 170 19.24 -34.27 -24.95
C ILE A 170 18.44 -33.89 -23.70
N GLU A 171 19.06 -34.01 -22.54
CA GLU A 171 18.46 -33.54 -21.30
C GLU A 171 18.58 -32.01 -21.15
N ARG A 172 17.65 -31.37 -20.42
CA ARG A 172 17.64 -29.91 -20.20
C ARG A 172 18.95 -29.37 -19.61
N ARG A 173 19.62 -30.14 -18.75
CA ARG A 173 20.92 -29.79 -18.15
C ARG A 173 22.09 -29.80 -19.14
N GLN A 174 21.93 -30.48 -20.28
CA GLN A 174 22.93 -30.54 -21.35
C GLN A 174 22.68 -29.46 -22.42
N LEU A 175 21.50 -28.80 -22.40
CA LEU A 175 21.14 -27.76 -23.35
C LEU A 175 21.92 -26.47 -23.07
N GLN A 176 22.94 -26.20 -23.87
CA GLN A 176 23.61 -24.90 -23.89
C GLN A 176 22.80 -23.92 -24.75
N SER A 177 22.38 -22.81 -24.15
CA SER A 177 21.56 -21.79 -24.81
C SER A 177 22.33 -20.48 -24.88
N THR A 178 22.30 -19.83 -26.04
CA THR A 178 22.85 -18.47 -26.15
C THR A 178 21.91 -17.46 -25.50
N PRO A 179 22.40 -16.29 -25.07
CA PRO A 179 21.56 -15.19 -24.58
C PRO A 179 20.40 -14.85 -25.51
N GLU A 180 20.62 -14.87 -26.83
CA GLU A 180 19.61 -14.57 -27.84
C GLU A 180 18.51 -15.64 -27.90
N GLN A 181 18.86 -16.91 -27.69
CA GLN A 181 17.89 -18.00 -27.65
C GLN A 181 17.00 -17.90 -26.40
N MET A 182 17.62 -17.68 -25.22
CA MET A 182 16.87 -17.49 -23.98
C MET A 182 15.94 -16.27 -24.06
N LEU A 183 16.41 -15.18 -24.68
CA LEU A 183 15.61 -13.97 -24.88
C LEU A 183 14.43 -14.23 -25.83
N LYS A 184 14.63 -14.99 -26.92
CA LYS A 184 13.53 -15.39 -27.82
C LYS A 184 12.50 -16.27 -27.13
N GLU A 185 12.92 -17.24 -26.33
CA GLU A 185 12.04 -18.09 -25.53
C GLU A 185 11.23 -17.24 -24.52
N PHE A 186 11.89 -16.30 -23.85
CA PHE A 186 11.25 -15.36 -22.95
C PHE A 186 10.20 -14.48 -23.64
N HIS A 187 10.53 -13.88 -24.79
CA HIS A 187 9.58 -13.05 -25.55
C HIS A 187 8.37 -13.87 -26.03
N ARG A 188 8.59 -15.10 -26.52
CA ARG A 188 7.50 -15.98 -26.92
C ARG A 188 6.59 -16.36 -25.75
N ALA A 189 7.17 -16.57 -24.57
CA ALA A 189 6.41 -16.79 -23.34
C ALA A 189 5.59 -15.55 -22.94
N GLU A 190 6.18 -14.36 -22.97
CA GLU A 190 5.52 -13.09 -22.71
C GLU A 190 4.35 -12.84 -23.68
N GLU A 191 4.55 -13.04 -24.98
CA GLU A 191 3.52 -12.93 -26.01
C GLU A 191 2.34 -13.87 -25.75
N ARG A 192 2.62 -15.11 -25.33
CA ARG A 192 1.57 -16.08 -24.96
C ARG A 192 0.74 -15.58 -23.78
N ILE A 193 1.36 -15.00 -22.75
CA ILE A 193 0.63 -14.43 -21.61
C ILE A 193 -0.22 -13.23 -22.03
N MET A 194 0.31 -12.33 -22.86
CA MET A 194 -0.47 -11.20 -23.40
C MET A 194 -1.68 -11.69 -24.21
N GLU A 195 -1.52 -12.77 -24.97
CA GLU A 195 -2.61 -13.39 -25.73
C GLU A 195 -3.68 -14.01 -24.83
N LEU A 196 -3.30 -14.61 -23.70
CA LEU A 196 -4.24 -15.09 -22.69
C LEU A 196 -5.08 -13.95 -22.12
N PHE A 197 -4.45 -12.81 -21.80
CA PHE A 197 -5.17 -11.60 -21.40
C PHE A 197 -6.14 -11.14 -22.48
N ARG A 198 -5.67 -11.06 -23.73
CA ARG A 198 -6.46 -10.58 -24.88
C ARG A 198 -7.69 -11.46 -25.16
N ARG A 199 -7.55 -12.78 -25.05
CA ARG A 199 -8.66 -13.72 -25.23
C ARG A 199 -9.49 -13.93 -23.96
N GLY A 200 -9.10 -13.31 -22.85
CA GLY A 200 -9.70 -13.51 -21.54
C GLY A 200 -9.70 -14.97 -21.08
N HIS A 201 -8.62 -15.69 -21.37
CA HIS A 201 -8.39 -17.03 -20.87
C HIS A 201 -7.64 -16.92 -19.54
N PRO A 202 -8.27 -17.30 -18.41
CA PRO A 202 -7.63 -17.16 -17.11
C PRO A 202 -6.42 -18.09 -17.02
N PHE A 203 -5.37 -17.61 -16.38
CA PHE A 203 -4.24 -18.43 -15.95
C PHE A 203 -3.97 -18.21 -14.47
N SER A 204 -3.43 -19.23 -13.81
CA SER A 204 -3.18 -19.15 -12.37
C SER A 204 -1.97 -18.27 -12.09
N LEU A 205 -2.21 -17.16 -11.38
CA LEU A 205 -1.18 -16.40 -10.70
C LEU A 205 -0.86 -17.01 -9.31
N GLY A 206 -1.29 -18.23 -9.01
CA GLY A 206 -1.13 -18.89 -7.70
C GLY A 206 -2.02 -18.32 -6.61
N GLU A 207 -1.56 -18.45 -5.35
CA GLU A 207 -2.24 -17.96 -4.15
C GLU A 207 -2.48 -16.44 -4.18
N HIS A 208 -3.29 -15.97 -3.23
CA HIS A 208 -3.61 -14.55 -3.13
C HIS A 208 -2.37 -13.73 -2.76
N ILE A 209 -2.20 -12.60 -3.45
CA ILE A 209 -1.10 -11.68 -3.18
C ILE A 209 -1.57 -10.74 -2.07
N GLU A 210 -1.11 -10.97 -0.85
CA GLU A 210 -1.49 -10.14 0.28
C GLU A 210 -0.63 -8.88 0.40
N ILE A 211 -1.29 -7.76 0.68
CA ILE A 211 -0.67 -6.50 1.05
C ILE A 211 -1.19 -6.13 2.44
N ASN A 212 -0.34 -6.40 3.44
CA ASN A 212 -0.66 -6.27 4.87
C ASN A 212 -0.38 -4.88 5.46
N ASP A 213 0.41 -4.07 4.76
CA ASP A 213 0.90 -2.77 5.24
C ASP A 213 0.12 -1.58 4.61
N VAL A 214 -1.20 -1.73 4.47
CA VAL A 214 -2.07 -0.63 4.04
C VAL A 214 -2.38 0.28 5.22
N ALA A 215 -2.81 -0.28 6.36
CA ALA A 215 -2.94 0.45 7.62
C ALA A 215 -1.79 0.04 8.55
N GLY A 216 -1.01 1.03 9.01
CA GLY A 216 0.19 0.77 9.80
C GLY A 216 0.31 1.71 11.01
N ILE A 217 0.86 1.16 12.09
CA ILE A 217 1.19 1.86 13.34
C ILE A 217 2.68 1.67 13.60
N LYS A 218 3.40 2.74 13.93
CA LYS A 218 4.76 2.70 14.44
C LYS A 218 4.72 3.13 15.90
N ILE A 219 5.24 2.30 16.79
CA ILE A 219 5.21 2.50 18.24
C ILE A 219 6.64 2.60 18.77
N ILE A 220 6.86 3.56 19.67
CA ILE A 220 8.14 3.78 20.32
C ILE A 220 8.13 3.13 21.70
N LEU A 221 8.88 2.04 21.83
CA LEU A 221 9.02 1.32 23.10
C LEU A 221 10.48 0.94 23.37
N PRO A 222 10.90 0.94 24.65
CA PRO A 222 12.15 0.32 25.06
C PRO A 222 12.18 -1.16 24.68
N ASP A 223 13.38 -1.67 24.42
CA ASP A 223 13.56 -3.03 23.87
C ASP A 223 13.12 -4.10 24.87
N GLU A 224 13.34 -3.86 26.15
CA GLU A 224 12.95 -4.72 27.27
C GLU A 224 11.43 -4.88 27.41
N ARG A 225 10.62 -3.96 26.87
CA ARG A 225 9.15 -3.97 26.97
C ARG A 225 8.45 -4.48 25.72
N ARG A 226 9.20 -4.98 24.73
CA ARG A 226 8.61 -5.47 23.47
C ARG A 226 7.76 -6.72 23.69
N GLN A 227 8.19 -7.63 24.56
CA GLN A 227 7.44 -8.86 24.84
C GLN A 227 6.11 -8.57 25.55
N GLU A 228 6.11 -7.63 26.50
CA GLU A 228 4.88 -7.20 27.18
C GLU A 228 3.80 -6.74 26.17
N LEU A 229 4.20 -6.08 25.07
CA LEU A 229 3.26 -5.63 24.04
C LEU A 229 2.67 -6.82 23.27
N VAL A 230 3.49 -7.82 22.96
CA VAL A 230 3.04 -9.07 22.31
C VAL A 230 2.04 -9.78 23.21
N ASP A 231 2.35 -9.91 24.50
CA ASP A 231 1.49 -10.55 25.49
C ASP A 231 0.15 -9.79 25.61
N TRP A 232 0.21 -8.46 25.71
CA TRP A 232 -1.01 -7.62 25.76
C TRP A 232 -1.89 -7.81 24.52
N LEU A 233 -1.29 -7.87 23.33
CA LEU A 233 -2.02 -8.09 22.07
C LEU A 233 -2.67 -9.47 22.02
N GLN A 234 -2.04 -10.49 22.61
CA GLN A 234 -2.58 -11.86 22.69
C GLN A 234 -3.74 -11.95 23.70
N ASP A 235 -3.71 -11.16 24.76
CA ASP A 235 -4.78 -11.10 25.78
C ASP A 235 -6.04 -10.37 25.30
N GLN A 236 -5.97 -9.60 24.21
CA GLN A 236 -7.13 -8.90 23.67
C GLN A 236 -8.03 -9.86 22.88
N ALA A 237 -9.30 -10.00 23.31
CA ALA A 237 -10.28 -10.86 22.64
C ALA A 237 -10.57 -10.48 21.17
N ASP A 238 -10.28 -9.24 20.79
CA ASP A 238 -10.48 -8.68 19.46
C ASP A 238 -9.19 -8.55 18.65
N CYS A 239 -8.10 -9.20 19.08
CA CYS A 239 -6.83 -9.25 18.36
C CYS A 239 -6.31 -10.68 18.21
N ARG A 240 -5.53 -10.92 17.15
CA ARG A 240 -4.76 -12.14 16.94
C ARG A 240 -3.50 -11.80 16.15
N ILE A 241 -2.33 -12.21 16.66
CA ILE A 241 -1.07 -12.05 15.94
C ILE A 241 -1.01 -13.09 14.83
N ILE A 242 -0.83 -12.64 13.59
CA ILE A 242 -0.74 -13.47 12.38
C ILE A 242 0.72 -13.75 12.04
N GLU A 243 1.55 -12.72 12.17
CA GLU A 243 2.96 -12.76 11.81
C GLU A 243 3.75 -11.89 12.79
N GLN A 244 4.94 -12.36 13.15
CA GLN A 244 5.94 -11.61 13.90
C GLN A 244 7.30 -11.78 13.22
N GLU A 245 7.86 -10.67 12.75
CA GLU A 245 9.17 -10.63 12.10
C GLU A 245 10.12 -9.74 12.90
N GLU A 246 11.28 -10.27 13.29
CA GLU A 246 12.35 -9.49 13.88
C GLU A 246 13.34 -9.03 12.80
N HIS A 247 13.50 -7.72 12.68
CA HIS A 247 14.55 -7.13 11.86
C HIS A 247 15.77 -6.83 12.73
N ARG A 248 16.95 -7.31 12.29
CA ARG A 248 18.25 -7.06 12.92
C ARG A 248 19.26 -6.59 11.87
N GLY A 249 20.14 -5.67 12.25
CA GLY A 249 21.22 -5.16 11.40
C GLY A 249 21.06 -3.68 11.10
N ASP A 250 20.85 -3.32 9.83
CA ASP A 250 20.73 -1.91 9.42
C ASP A 250 19.45 -1.22 9.90
N TYR A 251 18.49 -1.99 10.39
CA TYR A 251 17.25 -1.53 10.98
C TYR A 251 16.80 -2.51 12.04
N ASN A 252 16.71 -2.07 13.31
CA ASN A 252 16.29 -2.94 14.41
C ASN A 252 14.85 -2.60 14.83
N ALA A 253 13.92 -3.49 14.48
CA ALA A 253 12.50 -3.34 14.81
C ALA A 253 11.81 -4.70 14.85
N THR A 254 10.70 -4.78 15.56
CA THR A 254 9.79 -5.91 15.52
C THR A 254 8.58 -5.51 14.68
N ASN A 255 8.32 -6.21 13.59
CA ASN A 255 7.14 -6.02 12.76
C ASN A 255 6.09 -7.09 13.10
N LEU A 256 4.86 -6.67 13.32
CA LEU A 256 3.73 -7.53 13.64
C LEU A 256 2.62 -7.31 12.62
N ILE A 257 2.04 -8.39 12.12
CA ILE A 257 0.74 -8.33 11.44
C ILE A 257 -0.31 -8.82 12.44
N VAL A 258 -1.23 -7.93 12.81
CA VAL A 258 -2.28 -8.22 13.78
C VAL A 258 -3.62 -8.22 13.08
N ALA A 259 -4.32 -9.35 13.14
CA ALA A 259 -5.74 -9.43 12.85
C ALA A 259 -6.51 -8.76 13.99
N HIS A 260 -7.26 -7.71 13.68
CA HIS A 260 -8.06 -6.95 14.63
C HIS A 260 -9.52 -6.97 14.20
N ARG A 261 -10.45 -7.14 15.16
CA ARG A 261 -11.90 -7.01 14.95
C ARG A 261 -12.38 -5.66 15.48
N PRO A 262 -12.57 -4.65 14.62
CA PRO A 262 -12.96 -3.32 15.09
C PRO A 262 -14.40 -3.33 15.60
N ASP A 263 -14.69 -2.53 16.63
CA ASP A 263 -16.06 -2.26 17.07
C ASP A 263 -16.80 -1.41 16.02
N LYS A 264 -17.41 -2.09 15.04
CA LYS A 264 -18.16 -1.46 13.95
C LYS A 264 -19.26 -0.53 14.47
N ALA A 265 -19.92 -0.87 15.57
CA ALA A 265 -21.02 -0.05 16.11
C ALA A 265 -20.51 1.32 16.55
N THR A 266 -19.44 1.34 17.35
CA THR A 266 -18.79 2.60 17.80
C THR A 266 -18.23 3.39 16.60
N LEU A 267 -17.64 2.70 15.62
CA LEU A 267 -17.08 3.37 14.44
C LEU A 267 -18.13 4.00 13.54
N LEU A 268 -19.36 3.49 13.54
CA LEU A 268 -20.48 3.96 12.71
C LEU A 268 -21.37 5.02 13.38
N ASP A 269 -21.11 5.37 14.64
CA ASP A 269 -21.86 6.40 15.37
C ASP A 269 -21.68 7.80 14.75
N ARG A 270 -20.51 8.05 14.16
CA ARG A 270 -20.20 9.33 13.49
C ARG A 270 -20.60 9.29 12.00
N PRO A 271 -21.25 10.34 11.46
CA PRO A 271 -21.50 10.44 10.03
C PRO A 271 -20.19 10.59 9.23
N LEU A 272 -20.25 10.39 7.92
CA LEU A 272 -19.14 10.69 7.00
C LEU A 272 -18.74 12.16 7.10
N GLU A 273 -17.44 12.43 6.92
CA GLU A 273 -16.94 13.80 6.87
C GLU A 273 -17.45 14.53 5.62
N GLU A 274 -17.59 15.85 5.72
CA GLU A 274 -18.10 16.69 4.62
C GLU A 274 -17.26 16.57 3.35
N THR A 275 -15.95 16.40 3.48
CA THR A 275 -15.01 16.20 2.35
C THR A 275 -15.30 14.92 1.58
N THR A 276 -15.51 13.81 2.30
CA THR A 276 -15.86 12.52 1.70
C THR A 276 -17.25 12.59 1.08
N THR A 277 -18.18 13.23 1.78
CA THR A 277 -19.56 13.38 1.33
C THR A 277 -19.64 14.20 0.03
N ARG A 278 -18.95 15.34 -0.04
CA ARG A 278 -18.83 16.14 -1.28
C ARG A 278 -18.24 15.37 -2.44
N LEU A 279 -17.22 14.54 -2.17
CA LEU A 279 -16.58 13.75 -3.21
C LEU A 279 -17.50 12.63 -3.73
N LEU A 280 -18.28 11.99 -2.84
CA LEU A 280 -19.30 11.02 -3.24
C LEU A 280 -20.47 11.68 -3.98
N ALA A 281 -20.87 12.89 -3.57
CA ALA A 281 -21.89 13.68 -4.26
C ALA A 281 -21.47 14.08 -5.68
N ALA A 282 -20.22 14.48 -5.88
CA ALA A 282 -19.66 14.73 -7.22
C ALA A 282 -19.71 13.47 -8.10
N ARG A 283 -19.76 12.28 -7.48
CA ARG A 283 -19.91 10.99 -8.15
C ARG A 283 -21.36 10.49 -8.23
N GLY A 284 -22.35 11.34 -7.91
CA GLY A 284 -23.77 11.03 -8.05
C GLY A 284 -24.38 10.30 -6.85
N ILE A 285 -23.70 10.23 -5.71
CA ILE A 285 -24.20 9.63 -4.47
C ILE A 285 -24.53 10.75 -3.48
N ASP A 286 -25.82 11.04 -3.27
CA ASP A 286 -26.27 12.11 -2.35
C ASP A 286 -25.89 11.84 -0.88
N ASP A 287 -25.81 12.90 -0.07
CA ASP A 287 -25.32 12.86 1.32
C ASP A 287 -26.08 11.88 2.24
N GLY A 288 -27.40 11.80 2.08
CA GLY A 288 -28.28 10.93 2.87
C GLY A 288 -28.09 9.47 2.49
N SER A 289 -27.97 9.18 1.20
CA SER A 289 -27.68 7.84 0.70
C SER A 289 -26.24 7.42 0.98
N ALA A 290 -25.27 8.34 0.97
CA ALA A 290 -23.85 8.07 1.22
C ALA A 290 -23.61 7.53 2.65
N ASN A 291 -24.20 8.16 3.67
CA ASN A 291 -24.09 7.69 5.05
C ASN A 291 -24.74 6.32 5.25
N LYS A 292 -25.93 6.11 4.68
CA LYS A 292 -26.63 4.81 4.74
C LYS A 292 -25.84 3.73 4.00
N ALA A 293 -25.28 4.05 2.83
CA ALA A 293 -24.46 3.15 2.05
C ALA A 293 -23.16 2.78 2.79
N PHE A 294 -22.51 3.75 3.44
CA PHE A 294 -21.33 3.50 4.26
C PHE A 294 -21.62 2.58 5.45
N LYS A 295 -22.70 2.84 6.19
CA LYS A 295 -23.12 1.96 7.30
C LYS A 295 -23.38 0.53 6.83
N ARG A 296 -24.10 0.37 5.72
CA ARG A 296 -24.35 -0.94 5.11
C ARG A 296 -23.04 -1.61 4.69
N PHE A 297 -22.16 -0.90 3.99
CA PHE A 297 -20.86 -1.39 3.56
C PHE A 297 -20.03 -1.93 4.74
N VAL A 298 -19.94 -1.18 5.84
CA VAL A 298 -19.16 -1.64 7.01
C VAL A 298 -19.81 -2.85 7.69
N ASN A 299 -21.13 -2.87 7.81
CA ASN A 299 -21.85 -3.97 8.46
C ASN A 299 -21.82 -5.28 7.66
N GLU A 300 -21.90 -5.21 6.33
CA GLU A 300 -21.88 -6.37 5.44
C GLU A 300 -20.46 -6.86 5.09
N GLY A 301 -19.44 -6.02 5.31
CA GLY A 301 -18.04 -6.40 5.12
C GLY A 301 -17.51 -7.35 6.21
N GLU A 302 -16.29 -7.84 6.03
CA GLU A 302 -15.59 -8.74 6.94
C GLU A 302 -15.50 -8.16 8.37
N ASP A 303 -15.48 -9.02 9.39
CA ASP A 303 -15.38 -8.59 10.79
C ASP A 303 -13.95 -8.31 11.25
N GLU A 304 -12.97 -8.80 10.52
CA GLU A 304 -11.56 -8.74 10.86
C GLU A 304 -10.79 -7.96 9.79
N VAL A 305 -9.85 -7.10 10.21
CA VAL A 305 -8.89 -6.35 9.37
C VAL A 305 -7.47 -6.56 9.86
N TYR A 306 -6.48 -6.46 8.99
CA TYR A 306 -5.07 -6.61 9.38
C TYR A 306 -4.41 -5.25 9.55
N VAL A 307 -3.68 -5.08 10.66
CA VAL A 307 -2.93 -3.88 10.99
C VAL A 307 -1.45 -4.24 11.12
N GLU A 308 -0.60 -3.53 10.38
CA GLU A 308 0.85 -3.61 10.57
C GLU A 308 1.24 -2.80 11.81
N ILE A 309 1.97 -3.39 12.75
CA ILE A 309 2.53 -2.72 13.91
C ILE A 309 4.04 -2.87 13.91
N ILE A 310 4.74 -1.76 13.78
CA ILE A 310 6.20 -1.68 13.81
C ILE A 310 6.62 -1.12 15.17
N VAL A 311 7.42 -1.89 15.91
CA VAL A 311 7.90 -1.53 17.24
C VAL A 311 9.40 -1.31 17.18
N SER A 312 9.85 -0.14 17.61
CA SER A 312 11.27 0.21 17.67
C SER A 312 11.53 1.17 18.83
N ASN A 313 12.72 1.14 19.43
CA ASN A 313 13.10 2.18 20.39
C ASN A 313 13.28 3.55 19.70
N TYR A 314 13.39 4.61 20.51
CA TYR A 314 13.47 5.98 19.99
C TYR A 314 14.70 6.20 19.11
N GLN A 315 15.87 5.67 19.51
CA GLN A 315 17.11 5.84 18.75
C GLN A 315 17.01 5.14 17.39
N GLU A 316 16.51 3.91 17.34
CA GLU A 316 16.28 3.16 16.09
C GLU A 316 15.25 3.85 15.19
N MET A 317 14.20 4.43 15.78
CA MET A 317 13.27 5.24 15.01
C MET A 317 13.96 6.46 14.40
N LEU A 318 14.78 7.18 15.17
CA LEU A 318 15.51 8.35 14.71
C LEU A 318 16.54 7.98 13.61
N GLU A 319 17.23 6.86 13.76
CA GLU A 319 18.10 6.29 12.72
C GLU A 319 17.31 5.98 11.45
N SER A 320 16.15 5.34 11.57
CA SER A 320 15.34 4.96 10.41
C SER A 320 14.78 6.16 9.64
N GLU A 321 14.38 7.23 10.33
CA GLU A 321 13.75 8.40 9.72
C GLU A 321 14.73 9.51 9.34
N ILE A 322 15.80 9.69 10.12
CA ILE A 322 16.77 10.77 9.94
C ILE A 322 18.14 10.21 9.61
N GLY A 323 18.66 9.23 10.35
CA GLY A 323 20.03 8.73 10.12
C GLY A 323 20.25 8.19 8.71
N ARG A 324 19.37 7.27 8.28
CA ARG A 324 19.53 6.46 7.07
C ARG A 324 18.37 6.59 6.08
N CYS A 325 17.30 7.32 6.43
CA CYS A 325 16.10 7.45 5.58
C CYS A 325 15.60 6.11 5.01
N ILE A 326 15.64 5.06 5.82
CA ILE A 326 15.57 3.65 5.38
C ILE A 326 14.30 3.40 4.59
N HIS A 327 13.18 3.99 5.02
CA HIS A 327 11.90 3.77 4.37
C HIS A 327 11.86 4.39 2.97
N GLU A 328 12.42 5.58 2.76
CA GLU A 328 12.46 6.23 1.45
C GLU A 328 13.51 5.60 0.53
N ASP A 329 14.69 5.30 1.04
CA ASP A 329 15.77 4.70 0.25
C ASP A 329 15.42 3.27 -0.17
N ARG A 330 14.78 2.49 0.70
CA ARG A 330 14.24 1.16 0.34
C ARG A 330 13.20 1.24 -0.79
N ILE A 331 12.41 2.32 -0.85
CA ILE A 331 11.45 2.52 -1.95
C ILE A 331 12.19 2.73 -3.27
N LEU A 332 13.23 3.57 -3.27
CA LEU A 332 14.04 3.83 -4.46
C LEU A 332 14.79 2.58 -4.91
N GLU A 333 15.34 1.82 -3.97
CA GLU A 333 16.07 0.60 -4.27
C GLU A 333 15.14 -0.49 -4.83
N GLN A 334 13.94 -0.67 -4.25
CA GLN A 334 12.94 -1.57 -4.81
C GLN A 334 12.56 -1.23 -6.25
N ARG A 335 12.51 0.06 -6.61
CA ARG A 335 12.27 0.49 -8.00
C ARG A 335 13.47 0.15 -8.89
N ARG A 336 14.68 0.38 -8.40
CA ARG A 336 15.93 0.12 -9.12
C ARG A 336 16.19 -1.36 -9.37
N GLN A 337 15.86 -2.22 -8.41
CA GLN A 337 16.11 -3.66 -8.44
C GLN A 337 15.00 -4.48 -9.12
N GLN A 338 13.94 -3.84 -9.63
CA GLN A 338 12.86 -4.55 -10.30
C GLN A 338 13.40 -5.36 -11.49
N ARG A 339 13.34 -6.69 -11.37
CA ARG A 339 13.95 -7.67 -12.31
C ARG A 339 13.32 -7.65 -13.69
N TYR A 340 12.02 -7.38 -13.76
CA TYR A 340 11.24 -7.38 -15.00
C TYR A 340 10.60 -6.02 -15.25
N ARG A 341 10.94 -5.43 -16.39
CA ARG A 341 10.51 -4.10 -16.85
C ARG A 341 9.94 -4.12 -18.26
N GLY A 342 9.42 -5.28 -18.67
CA GLY A 342 8.84 -5.45 -19.99
C GLY A 342 7.57 -4.62 -20.19
N PRO A 343 7.03 -4.65 -21.41
CA PRO A 343 5.83 -3.88 -21.79
C PRO A 343 4.60 -4.28 -20.97
N LEU A 344 4.43 -5.57 -20.70
CA LEU A 344 3.33 -6.06 -19.87
C LEU A 344 3.45 -5.58 -18.42
N ALA A 345 4.65 -5.58 -17.83
CA ALA A 345 4.89 -4.96 -16.51
C ALA A 345 4.46 -3.50 -16.48
N LYS A 346 4.81 -2.74 -17.52
CA LYS A 346 4.48 -1.31 -17.59
C LYS A 346 2.97 -1.08 -17.75
N ASN A 347 2.29 -1.92 -18.53
CA ASN A 347 0.85 -1.84 -18.69
C ASN A 347 0.09 -2.20 -17.40
N ILE A 348 0.59 -3.15 -16.61
CA ILE A 348 0.05 -3.47 -15.27
C ILE A 348 0.19 -2.25 -14.35
N GLU A 349 1.37 -1.59 -14.35
CA GLU A 349 1.58 -0.35 -13.60
C GLU A 349 0.58 0.74 -14.02
N TYR A 350 0.45 0.98 -15.31
CA TYR A 350 -0.47 1.97 -15.85
C TYR A 350 -1.92 1.68 -15.48
N LEU A 351 -2.36 0.42 -15.61
CA LEU A 351 -3.72 0.02 -15.25
C LEU A 351 -3.99 0.28 -13.77
N MET A 352 -3.10 -0.14 -12.88
CA MET A 352 -3.26 0.08 -11.44
C MET A 352 -3.28 1.57 -11.09
N VAL A 353 -2.41 2.37 -11.71
CA VAL A 353 -2.40 3.83 -11.51
C VAL A 353 -3.71 4.44 -12.00
N TYR A 354 -4.19 4.05 -13.17
CA TYR A 354 -5.46 4.54 -13.73
C TYR A 354 -6.64 4.18 -12.83
N MET A 355 -6.78 2.92 -12.41
CA MET A 355 -7.85 2.46 -11.50
C MET A 355 -7.93 3.33 -10.25
N PHE A 356 -6.80 3.52 -9.58
CA PHE A 356 -6.74 4.26 -8.33
C PHE A 356 -6.98 5.78 -8.52
N ASN A 357 -6.57 6.36 -9.66
CA ASN A 357 -6.91 7.74 -10.00
C ASN A 357 -8.39 7.88 -10.37
N PHE A 358 -8.95 6.93 -11.11
CA PHE A 358 -10.37 6.90 -11.46
C PHE A 358 -11.24 6.86 -10.22
N ALA A 359 -10.86 6.08 -9.20
CA ALA A 359 -11.59 5.99 -7.95
C ALA A 359 -11.73 7.34 -7.22
N VAL A 360 -10.71 8.20 -7.31
CA VAL A 360 -10.64 9.49 -6.62
C VAL A 360 -10.97 10.69 -7.52
N SER A 361 -11.28 10.45 -8.79
CA SER A 361 -11.68 11.48 -9.75
C SER A 361 -13.18 11.82 -9.65
N PRO A 362 -13.65 12.91 -10.26
CA PRO A 362 -15.09 13.19 -10.35
C PRO A 362 -15.83 12.31 -11.37
N ARG A 363 -15.13 11.49 -12.18
CA ARG A 363 -15.75 10.71 -13.26
C ARG A 363 -16.61 9.57 -12.72
N GLN A 364 -17.89 9.55 -13.13
CA GLN A 364 -18.89 8.59 -12.64
C GLN A 364 -18.94 7.29 -13.43
N ARG A 365 -18.64 7.36 -14.74
CA ARG A 365 -18.80 6.25 -15.68
C ARG A 365 -17.46 5.87 -16.27
N LEU A 366 -17.31 4.57 -16.51
CA LEU A 366 -16.23 4.00 -17.30
C LEU A 366 -16.85 3.54 -18.62
N ASP A 367 -16.58 4.27 -19.71
CA ASP A 367 -17.17 3.94 -21.01
C ASP A 367 -16.37 2.85 -21.74
N ASP A 368 -15.04 3.01 -21.83
CA ASP A 368 -14.11 1.96 -22.25
C ASP A 368 -12.89 1.99 -21.32
N LEU A 369 -12.24 0.84 -21.15
CA LEU A 369 -11.00 0.75 -20.39
C LEU A 369 -9.83 1.18 -21.30
N PRO A 370 -9.17 2.33 -21.04
CA PRO A 370 -8.19 2.87 -21.98
C PRO A 370 -6.87 2.08 -22.00
N ILE A 371 -6.64 1.24 -20.99
CA ILE A 371 -5.38 0.50 -20.82
C ILE A 371 -5.64 -0.99 -20.97
N LYS A 372 -5.08 -1.55 -22.04
CA LYS A 372 -5.13 -2.97 -22.39
C LYS A 372 -3.74 -3.57 -22.23
N LEU A 373 -3.65 -4.71 -21.55
CA LEU A 373 -2.34 -5.28 -21.17
C LEU A 373 -1.47 -5.73 -22.35
N TRP A 374 -2.06 -5.91 -23.53
CA TRP A 374 -1.39 -6.33 -24.77
C TRP A 374 -1.03 -5.19 -25.73
N ASN A 375 -1.29 -3.93 -25.37
CA ASN A 375 -0.97 -2.76 -26.19
C ASN A 375 0.40 -2.15 -25.82
N ARG A 376 0.82 -1.12 -26.56
CA ARG A 376 2.02 -0.32 -26.24
C ARG A 376 1.60 1.12 -25.95
N TYR A 377 2.10 1.66 -24.85
CA TYR A 377 1.82 3.02 -24.41
C TYR A 377 3.11 3.75 -24.09
N LEU A 378 3.19 5.02 -24.47
CA LEU A 378 4.21 5.93 -23.96
C LEU A 378 3.75 6.48 -22.60
N PRO A 379 4.68 6.89 -21.72
CA PRO A 379 4.35 7.55 -20.46
C PRO A 379 3.39 8.74 -20.64
N ASP A 380 3.61 9.55 -21.68
CA ASP A 380 2.80 10.72 -21.98
C ASP A 380 1.32 10.38 -22.22
N THR A 381 1.03 9.21 -22.81
CA THR A 381 -0.35 8.73 -22.98
C THR A 381 -1.05 8.57 -21.64
N ILE A 382 -0.33 8.09 -20.63
CA ILE A 382 -0.89 7.83 -19.31
C ILE A 382 -1.07 9.13 -18.54
N ASP A 383 -0.13 10.07 -18.67
CA ASP A 383 -0.27 11.39 -18.07
C ASP A 383 -1.51 12.12 -18.61
N GLU A 384 -1.75 12.09 -19.92
CA GLU A 384 -2.96 12.66 -20.53
C GLU A 384 -4.24 11.94 -20.09
N LEU A 385 -4.23 10.60 -20.00
CA LEU A 385 -5.37 9.83 -19.48
C LEU A 385 -5.70 10.21 -18.02
N ILE A 386 -4.68 10.37 -17.17
CA ILE A 386 -4.89 10.77 -15.78
C ILE A 386 -5.41 12.21 -15.72
N ARG A 387 -4.86 13.14 -16.50
CA ARG A 387 -5.33 14.53 -16.58
C ARG A 387 -6.80 14.62 -16.99
N ALA A 388 -7.20 13.83 -17.99
CA ALA A 388 -8.58 13.78 -18.47
C ALA A 388 -9.57 13.31 -17.39
N LEU A 389 -9.15 12.44 -16.45
CA LEU A 389 -10.00 12.05 -15.32
C LEU A 389 -10.39 13.23 -14.43
N PHE A 390 -9.58 14.30 -14.40
CA PHE A 390 -9.80 15.49 -13.58
C PHE A 390 -10.17 16.73 -14.42
N ASP A 391 -10.59 16.52 -15.67
CA ASP A 391 -10.98 17.58 -16.60
C ASP A 391 -9.90 18.68 -16.79
N LEU A 392 -8.63 18.27 -16.67
CA LEU A 392 -7.49 19.15 -16.92
C LEU A 392 -7.24 19.24 -18.43
N PRO A 393 -6.99 20.44 -18.98
CA PRO A 393 -6.74 20.61 -20.41
C PRO A 393 -5.43 19.91 -20.84
N PRO A 394 -5.33 19.49 -22.12
CA PRO A 394 -4.10 18.93 -22.67
C PRO A 394 -2.93 19.92 -22.54
N LEU A 395 -1.71 19.39 -22.40
CA LEU A 395 -0.50 20.21 -22.43
C LEU A 395 -0.13 20.57 -23.87
N SER A 396 -0.90 21.45 -24.50
CA SER A 396 -0.52 22.09 -25.78
C SER A 396 0.09 23.45 -25.50
N LEU A 397 1.36 23.65 -25.88
CA LEU A 397 1.90 25.00 -26.07
C LEU A 397 1.28 25.58 -27.35
N PRO A 398 0.89 26.87 -27.36
CA PRO A 398 0.29 27.51 -28.52
C PRO A 398 1.20 27.53 -29.75
#